data_AF-A0AAV3Q8G0-F1
#
_entry.id   AF-A0AAV3Q8G0-F1
#
_cell.length_a   1.000
_cell.length_b   1.000
_cell.length_c   1.000
_cell.angle_alpha   90.00
_cell.angle_beta   90.00
_cell.angle_gamma   90.00
#
_symmetry.space_group_name_H-M   'P 1'
#
loop_
_entity.id
_entity.type
_entity.pdbx_description
1 polymer ?
#
loop_
_entity_poly.entity_id
_entity_poly.type
_entity_poly.pdbx_seq_one_letter_code
_entity_poly.pdbx_strand_id
1 'polypeptide(L)'
;MALSIKSKLLFAALLLVGVFACQTTSRTLQDESMFALYEQRMARYGHVYEDETEKANRFKILKENVEYIEFINNAGTKTHKVGVNQFADLTNEEFQAI
;
A
#
# COMPACT_ATOMS: atom_id res chain seq x y z
N MET A 1 7.36 5.38 45.69
CA MET A 1 6.04 4.73 45.82
C MET A 1 5.90 3.71 44.69
N ALA A 2 5.71 2.43 45.01
CA ALA A 2 5.62 1.38 43.99
C ALA A 2 4.22 1.36 43.35
N LEU A 3 4.16 1.30 42.03
CA LEU A 3 2.92 1.19 41.28
C LEU A 3 2.29 -0.21 41.50
N SER A 4 1.01 -0.24 41.87
CA SER A 4 0.25 -1.50 42.05
C SER A 4 0.23 -2.34 40.77
N ILE A 5 0.16 -3.67 40.91
CA ILE A 5 0.09 -4.61 39.78
C ILE A 5 -1.09 -4.26 38.86
N LYS A 6 -2.23 -3.85 39.42
CA LYS A 6 -3.41 -3.43 38.66
C LYS A 6 -3.13 -2.22 37.76
N SER A 7 -2.42 -1.22 38.27
CA SER A 7 -2.08 -0.03 37.48
C SER A 7 -1.01 -0.33 36.44
N LYS A 8 -0.06 -1.23 36.70
CA LYS A 8 0.87 -1.72 35.67
C LYS A 8 0.14 -2.44 34.53
N LEU A 9 -0.86 -3.28 34.84
CA LEU A 9 -1.69 -3.97 33.85
C LEU A 9 -2.53 -2.99 33.03
N LEU A 10 -3.13 -1.98 33.67
CA LEU A 10 -3.87 -0.91 32.97
C LEU A 10 -2.97 -0.14 32.00
N PHE A 11 -1.75 0.21 32.42
CA PHE A 11 -0.78 0.86 31.54
C PHE A 11 -0.38 -0.01 30.36
N ALA A 12 -0.11 -1.31 30.59
CA ALA A 12 0.22 -2.25 29.52
C ALA A 12 -0.94 -2.40 28.50
N ALA A 13 -2.19 -2.50 28.98
CA ALA A 13 -3.37 -2.56 28.13
C ALA A 13 -3.52 -1.28 27.29
N LEU A 14 -3.30 -0.11 27.90
CA LEU A 14 -3.39 1.19 27.22
C LEU A 14 -2.31 1.34 26.12
N LEU A 15 -1.09 0.86 26.38
CA LEU A 15 -0.02 0.82 25.38
C LEU A 15 -0.37 -0.10 24.20
N LEU A 16 -0.93 -1.29 24.46
CA LEU A 16 -1.35 -2.21 23.41
C LEU A 16 -2.43 -1.58 22.53
N VAL A 17 -3.46 -0.99 23.12
CA VAL A 17 -4.53 -0.28 22.38
C VAL A 17 -3.94 0.85 21.54
N GLY A 18 -3.00 1.63 22.09
CA GLY A 18 -2.32 2.70 21.35
C GLY A 18 -1.55 2.18 20.13
N VAL A 19 -0.84 1.07 20.26
CA VAL A 19 -0.10 0.43 19.15
C VAL A 19 -1.06 -0.10 18.07
N PHE A 20 -2.18 -0.71 18.45
CA PHE A 20 -3.19 -1.16 17.48
C PHE A 20 -3.82 0.03 16.73
N ALA A 21 -4.22 1.09 17.44
CA ALA A 21 -4.79 2.29 16.83
C ALA A 21 -3.81 2.99 15.88
N CYS A 22 -2.53 3.09 16.26
CA CYS A 22 -1.49 3.66 15.40
C CYS A 22 -1.31 2.86 14.10
N GLN A 23 -1.29 1.53 14.20
CA GLN A 23 -1.18 0.66 13.03
C GLN A 23 -2.40 0.78 12.10
N THR A 24 -3.62 0.86 12.64
CA THR A 24 -4.82 1.03 11.81
C THR A 24 -4.79 2.35 11.06
N THR A 25 -4.46 3.46 11.73
CA THR A 25 -4.39 4.78 11.08
C THR A 25 -3.28 4.85 10.03
N SER A 26 -2.13 4.23 10.29
CA SER A 26 -1.04 4.17 9.31
C SER A 26 -1.46 3.43 8.04
N ARG A 27 -2.22 2.33 8.17
CA ARG A 27 -2.74 1.57 7.03
C ARG A 27 -3.75 2.38 6.22
N THR A 28 -4.69 3.05 6.89
CA THR A 28 -5.70 3.86 6.17
C THR A 28 -5.06 5.02 5.39
N LEU A 29 -4.04 5.66 5.95
CA LEU A 29 -3.29 6.72 5.25
C LEU A 29 -2.54 6.20 4.02
N GLN A 30 -1.97 4.99 4.11
CA GLN A 30 -1.30 4.36 2.97
C GLN A 30 -2.32 3.95 1.88
N ASP A 31 -3.48 3.44 2.26
CA ASP A 31 -4.53 3.11 1.29
C ASP A 31 -5.09 4.38 0.61
N GLU A 32 -5.25 5.49 1.35
CA GLU A 32 -5.67 6.78 0.79
C GLU A 32 -4.63 7.35 -0.19
N SER A 33 -3.34 7.27 0.13
CA SER A 33 -2.27 7.72 -0.77
C SER A 33 -2.19 6.86 -2.03
N MET A 34 -2.39 5.54 -1.90
CA MET A 34 -2.46 4.63 -3.04
C MET A 34 -3.68 4.89 -3.93
N PHE A 35 -4.83 5.21 -3.33
CA PHE A 35 -6.02 5.59 -4.09
C PHE A 35 -5.81 6.89 -4.87
N ALA A 36 -5.19 7.90 -4.25
CA ALA A 36 -4.84 9.14 -4.94
C ALA A 36 -3.87 8.91 -6.12
N LEU A 37 -2.87 8.04 -5.95
CA LEU A 37 -1.97 7.64 -7.03
C LEU A 37 -2.74 6.98 -8.19
N TYR A 38 -3.67 6.10 -7.86
CA TYR A 38 -4.51 5.41 -8.83
C TYR A 38 -5.38 6.37 -9.66
N GLU A 39 -6.08 7.30 -9.00
CA GLU A 39 -6.90 8.32 -9.67
C GLU A 39 -6.04 9.25 -10.54
N GLN A 40 -4.86 9.69 -10.05
CA GLN A 40 -3.91 10.47 -10.86
C GLN A 40 -3.47 9.70 -12.12
N ARG A 41 -3.28 8.39 -11.99
CA ARG A 41 -2.85 7.53 -13.09
C ARG A 41 -3.96 7.33 -14.12
N MET A 42 -5.19 7.12 -13.68
CA MET A 42 -6.37 7.09 -14.56
C MET A 42 -6.49 8.40 -15.34
N ALA A 43 -6.35 9.54 -14.66
CA ALA A 43 -6.40 10.85 -15.30
C ALA A 43 -5.23 11.08 -16.28
N ARG A 44 -4.03 10.56 -16.00
CA ARG A 44 -2.84 10.77 -16.84
C ARG A 44 -2.82 9.88 -18.09
N TYR A 45 -3.18 8.61 -17.97
CA TYR A 45 -3.04 7.63 -19.05
C TYR A 45 -4.38 7.26 -19.72
N GLY A 46 -5.50 7.78 -19.21
CA GLY A 46 -6.80 7.67 -19.89
C GLY A 46 -7.39 6.25 -19.88
N HIS A 47 -7.00 5.41 -18.92
CA HIS A 47 -7.59 4.08 -18.78
C HIS A 47 -9.08 4.20 -18.43
N VAL A 48 -9.93 3.77 -19.37
CA VAL A 48 -11.35 3.52 -19.15
C VAL A 48 -11.49 2.02 -18.94
N TYR A 49 -11.82 1.62 -17.72
CA TYR A 49 -12.12 0.23 -17.40
C TYR A 49 -13.54 -0.10 -17.82
N GLU A 50 -13.79 -1.36 -18.16
CA GLU A 50 -15.09 -1.84 -18.61
C GLU A 50 -16.13 -1.74 -17.49
N ASP A 51 -15.76 -2.08 -16.26
CA ASP A 51 -16.64 -2.02 -15.09
C ASP A 51 -15.88 -1.79 -13.77
N GLU A 52 -16.64 -1.61 -12.68
CA GLU A 52 -16.10 -1.41 -11.33
C GLU A 52 -15.33 -2.64 -10.79
N THR A 53 -15.62 -3.84 -11.30
CA THR A 53 -14.92 -5.06 -10.90
C THR A 53 -13.53 -5.08 -11.52
N GLU A 54 -13.41 -4.76 -12.81
CA GLU A 54 -12.13 -4.57 -13.48
C GLU A 54 -11.36 -3.43 -12.81
N LYS A 55 -12.02 -2.29 -12.53
CA LYS A 55 -11.42 -1.16 -11.82
C LYS A 55 -10.78 -1.60 -10.49
N ALA A 56 -11.51 -2.36 -9.68
CA ALA A 56 -11.01 -2.89 -8.42
C ALA A 56 -9.83 -3.88 -8.59
N ASN A 57 -9.89 -4.76 -9.59
CA ASN A 57 -8.82 -5.70 -9.89
C ASN A 57 -7.54 -4.97 -10.33
N ARG A 58 -7.67 -3.97 -11.21
CA ARG A 58 -6.56 -3.14 -11.70
C ARG A 58 -5.92 -2.32 -10.58
N PHE A 59 -6.73 -1.80 -9.66
CA PHE A 59 -6.23 -1.15 -8.45
C PHE A 59 -5.42 -2.10 -7.56
N LYS A 60 -5.89 -3.34 -7.38
CA LYS A 60 -5.16 -4.36 -6.61
C LYS A 60 -3.81 -4.68 -7.24
N ILE A 61 -3.76 -4.89 -8.55
CA ILE A 61 -2.51 -5.15 -9.29
C ILE A 61 -1.54 -3.97 -9.16
N LEU A 62 -2.06 -2.74 -9.28
CA LEU A 62 -1.25 -1.54 -9.05
C LEU A 62 -0.62 -1.54 -7.67
N LYS A 63 -1.39 -1.84 -6.62
CA LYS A 63 -0.88 -1.89 -5.24
C LYS A 63 0.25 -2.91 -5.10
N GLU A 64 0.06 -4.13 -5.61
CA GLU A 64 1.07 -5.19 -5.59
C GLU A 64 2.35 -4.77 -6.33
N ASN A 65 2.23 -4.12 -7.48
CA ASN A 65 3.36 -3.64 -8.26
C ASN A 65 4.11 -2.47 -7.58
N VAL A 66 3.40 -1.56 -6.89
CA VAL A 66 4.04 -0.51 -6.09
C VAL A 66 4.82 -1.10 -4.93
N GLU A 67 4.24 -2.07 -4.20
CA GLU A 67 4.93 -2.77 -3.11
C GLU A 67 6.20 -3.48 -3.63
N TYR A 68 6.14 -4.11 -4.81
CA TYR A 68 7.31 -4.71 -5.45
C TYR A 68 8.40 -3.67 -5.80
N ILE A 69 8.00 -2.52 -6.36
CA ILE A 69 8.91 -1.43 -6.69
C ILE A 69 9.62 -0.91 -5.44
N GLU A 70 8.88 -0.68 -4.35
CA GLU A 70 9.44 -0.26 -3.06
C GLU A 70 10.42 -1.30 -2.52
N PHE A 71 10.02 -2.58 -2.52
CA PHE A 71 10.87 -3.68 -2.07
C PHE A 71 12.20 -3.75 -2.82
N ILE A 72 12.17 -3.74 -4.16
CA ILE A 72 13.40 -3.84 -4.97
C ILE A 72 14.28 -2.60 -4.81
N ASN A 73 13.69 -1.41 -4.77
CA ASN A 73 14.45 -0.17 -4.60
C ASN A 73 15.09 -0.07 -3.21
N ASN A 74 14.40 -0.56 -2.17
CA ASN A 74 14.91 -0.57 -0.79
C ASN A 74 15.95 -1.67 -0.55
N ALA A 75 15.86 -2.80 -1.25
CA ALA A 75 16.82 -3.89 -1.12
C ALA A 75 18.24 -3.48 -1.56
N GLY A 76 18.39 -2.44 -2.41
CA GLY A 76 19.69 -1.95 -2.85
C GLY A 76 20.51 -2.96 -3.67
N THR A 77 19.90 -4.07 -4.09
CA THR A 77 20.56 -5.18 -4.80
C THR A 77 20.73 -4.92 -6.30
N LYS A 78 20.04 -3.91 -6.84
CA LYS A 78 20.05 -3.56 -8.26
C LYS A 78 20.82 -2.25 -8.48
N THR A 79 21.53 -2.18 -9.61
CA THR A 79 22.24 -0.96 -10.05
C THR A 79 21.31 0.09 -10.66
N HIS A 80 20.03 -0.24 -10.84
CA HIS A 80 18.99 0.63 -11.37
C HIS A 80 17.80 0.68 -10.41
N LYS A 81 17.01 1.74 -10.54
CA LYS A 81 15.73 1.88 -9.86
C LYS A 81 14.60 1.56 -10.82
N VAL A 82 13.56 0.93 -10.29
CA VAL A 82 12.28 0.75 -10.98
C VAL A 82 11.28 1.76 -10.46
N GLY A 83 10.27 2.10 -11.26
CA GLY A 83 9.29 3.13 -10.91
C GLY A 83 7.93 2.85 -11.53
N VAL A 84 6.90 3.43 -10.94
CA VAL A 84 5.52 3.29 -11.39
C VAL A 84 5.36 3.95 -12.77
N ASN A 85 4.81 3.22 -13.73
CA ASN A 85 4.64 3.65 -15.12
C ASN A 85 3.24 3.30 -15.64
N GLN A 86 2.98 3.44 -16.94
CA GLN A 86 1.68 3.15 -17.57
C GLN A 86 1.27 1.67 -17.63
N PHE A 87 2.15 0.74 -17.24
CA PHE A 87 1.90 -0.71 -17.22
C PHE A 87 1.78 -1.30 -15.81
N ALA A 88 1.94 -0.47 -14.77
CA ALA A 88 1.89 -0.86 -13.37
C ALA A 88 0.57 -1.48 -12.88
N ASP A 89 -0.52 -1.47 -13.65
CA ASP A 89 -1.79 -2.16 -13.37
C ASP A 89 -1.99 -3.45 -14.20
N LEU A 90 -0.94 -3.89 -14.88
CA LEU A 90 -0.90 -5.15 -15.61
C LEU A 90 -0.16 -6.21 -14.80
N THR A 91 -0.56 -7.47 -14.98
CA THR A 91 0.27 -8.60 -14.56
C THR A 91 1.47 -8.76 -15.51
N ASN A 92 2.45 -9.56 -15.10
CA ASN A 92 3.59 -9.85 -15.97
C ASN A 92 3.17 -10.55 -17.27
N GLU A 93 2.17 -11.43 -17.21
CA GLU A 93 1.64 -12.15 -18.37
C GLU A 93 0.94 -11.19 -19.33
N GLU A 94 0.12 -10.28 -18.81
CA GLU A 94 -0.53 -9.24 -19.60
C GLU A 94 0.49 -8.31 -20.24
N PHE A 95 1.53 -7.90 -19.49
CA PHE A 95 2.59 -7.06 -20.02
C PHE A 95 3.40 -7.74 -21.13
N GLN A 96 3.64 -9.06 -21.03
CA GLN A 96 4.32 -9.84 -22.06
C GLN A 96 3.47 -10.07 -23.31
N ALA A 97 2.15 -9.96 -23.19
CA ALA A 97 1.21 -10.14 -24.29
C ALA A 97 0.97 -8.86 -25.13
N ILE A 98 1.58 -7.73 -24.74
CA ILE A 98 1.60 -6.46 -25.49
C ILE A 98 2.67 -6.51 -26.57
#